data_AF-A0A2T0UJ78-F1
#
_entry.id   AF-A0A2T0UJ78-F1
#
_cell.length_a   1.000
_cell.length_b   1.000
_cell.length_c   1.000
_cell.angle_alpha   90.00
_cell.angle_beta   90.00
_cell.angle_gamma   90.00
#
_symmetry.space_group_name_H-M   'P 1'
#
loop_
_entity.id
_entity.type
_entity.pdbx_description
1 polymer ?
#
loop_
_entity_poly.entity_id
_entity_poly.type
_entity_poly.pdbx_seq_one_letter_code
_entity_poly.pdbx_strand_id
1 'polypeptide(L)' 'MDDIWTVDRVKQLGVMTNVETAAQILGIGRTVAYRLAKDGDFPVQVLRIGHSYRVPVLRLLEVLGADGDRVD' A
#
# COMPACT_ATOMS: atom_id res chain seq x y z
N MET A 1 2.83 13.13 14.57
CA MET A 1 2.90 11.94 15.43
C MET A 1 2.87 10.78 14.45
N ASP A 2 4.01 10.14 14.20
CA ASP A 2 4.10 8.97 13.32
C ASP A 2 3.24 7.86 13.92
N ASP A 3 2.01 7.77 13.44
CA ASP A 3 1.09 6.74 13.87
C ASP A 3 1.59 5.43 13.26
N ILE A 4 2.15 4.58 14.12
CA ILE A 4 2.80 3.31 13.74
C ILE A 4 1.80 2.48 12.94
N TRP A 5 2.20 2.03 11.76
CA TRP A 5 1.41 1.11 10.96
C TRP A 5 1.52 -0.31 11.54
N THR A 6 0.39 -0.84 12.00
CA THR A 6 0.25 -2.25 12.37
C THR A 6 -0.52 -2.99 11.28
N VAL A 7 -0.32 -4.31 11.18
CA VAL A 7 -1.05 -5.16 10.21
C VAL A 7 -2.58 -5.03 10.39
N ASP A 8 -3.07 -5.00 11.64
CA ASP A 8 -4.49 -4.82 11.93
C ASP A 8 -5.01 -3.47 11.42
N ARG A 9 -4.26 -2.40 11.65
CA ARG A 9 -4.60 -1.07 11.16
C ARG A 9 -4.62 -1.00 9.63
N VAL A 10 -3.69 -1.70 8.96
CA VAL A 10 -3.70 -1.82 7.50
C VAL A 10 -4.97 -2.55 7.04
N LYS A 11 -5.40 -3.61 7.72
CA LYS A 11 -6.67 -4.31 7.43
C LYS A 11 -7.89 -3.40 7.58
N GLN A 12 -7.89 -2.50 8.58
CA GLN A 12 -8.99 -1.57 8.82
C GLN A 12 -9.16 -0.48 7.73
N LEU A 13 -8.21 -0.34 6.81
CA LEU A 13 -8.36 0.55 5.65
C LEU A 13 -9.46 0.10 4.67
N GLY A 14 -9.94 -1.14 4.79
CA GLY A 14 -10.96 -1.72 3.91
C GLY A 14 -10.34 -2.39 2.68
N VAL A 15 -11.02 -2.33 1.55
CA VAL A 15 -10.59 -3.06 0.33
C VAL A 15 -9.50 -2.31 -0.43
N MET A 16 -9.58 -0.98 -0.45
CA MET A 16 -8.75 -0.11 -1.29
C MET A 16 -8.30 1.11 -0.48
N THR A 17 -7.03 1.48 -0.64
CA THR A 17 -6.48 2.73 -0.13
C THR A 17 -5.91 3.59 -1.25
N ASN A 18 -5.36 4.76 -0.92
CA ASN A 18 -4.68 5.64 -1.88
C ASN A 18 -3.16 5.40 -1.86
N VAL A 19 -2.47 5.89 -2.88
CA VAL A 19 -1.01 5.73 -3.02
C VAL A 19 -0.21 6.40 -1.90
N GLU A 20 -0.70 7.50 -1.32
CA GLU A 20 0.00 8.21 -0.24
C GLU A 20 -0.04 7.41 1.07
N THR A 21 -1.18 6.83 1.41
CA THR A 21 -1.33 5.94 2.57
C THR A 21 -0.50 4.67 2.37
N ALA A 22 -0.55 4.05 1.19
CA ALA A 22 0.29 2.91 0.83
C ALA A 22 1.80 3.25 0.97
N ALA A 23 2.22 4.43 0.53
CA ALA A 23 3.59 4.87 0.64
C ALA A 23 4.03 5.04 2.09
N GLN A 24 3.18 5.64 2.95
CA GLN A 24 3.46 5.76 4.38
C GLN A 24 3.64 4.39 5.05
N ILE A 25 2.79 3.42 4.71
CA ILE A 25 2.91 2.04 5.21
C ILE A 25 4.25 1.42 4.83
N LEU A 26 4.74 1.72 3.63
CA LEU A 26 5.98 1.18 3.07
C LEU A 26 7.22 2.04 3.35
N GLY A 27 7.11 3.12 4.13
CA GLY A 27 8.23 4.02 4.42
C GLY A 27 8.71 4.85 3.22
N ILE A 28 7.86 5.06 2.22
CA ILE A 28 8.17 5.80 0.99
C ILE A 28 7.65 7.23 1.09
N GLY A 29 8.52 8.20 0.79
CA GLY A 29 8.13 9.61 0.71
C GLY A 29 7.14 9.89 -0.43
N ARG A 30 6.17 10.77 -0.19
CA ARG A 30 5.07 11.10 -1.12
C ARG A 30 5.52 11.39 -2.56
N THR A 31 6.57 12.20 -2.74
CA THR A 31 7.07 12.56 -4.08
C THR A 31 7.58 11.34 -4.85
N VAL A 32 8.30 10.44 -4.16
CA VAL A 32 8.80 9.19 -4.74
C VAL A 32 7.64 8.27 -5.06
N ALA A 33 6.64 8.18 -4.16
CA ALA A 33 5.46 7.37 -4.35
C ALA A 33 4.69 7.70 -5.64
N TYR A 34 4.41 8.99 -5.90
CA TYR A 34 3.71 9.39 -7.12
C TYR A 34 4.53 9.17 -8.39
N ARG A 35 5.87 9.31 -8.31
CA ARG A 35 6.75 8.97 -9.44
C ARG A 35 6.65 7.49 -9.77
N LEU A 36 6.89 6.63 -8.78
CA LEU A 36 6.81 5.18 -8.93
C LEU A 36 5.41 4.74 -9.42
N ALA A 37 4.34 5.30 -8.88
CA ALA A 37 2.98 4.97 -9.33
C ALA A 37 2.68 5.44 -10.77
N LYS A 38 3.27 6.55 -11.20
CA LYS A 38 3.15 7.05 -12.58
C LYS A 38 3.95 6.17 -13.56
N ASP A 39 5.13 5.73 -13.14
CA ASP A 39 6.06 4.98 -13.98
C ASP A 39 5.75 3.46 -13.98
N GLY A 40 4.90 3.01 -13.05
CA GLY A 40 4.50 1.60 -12.92
C GLY A 40 5.41 0.78 -11.99
N ASP A 41 6.35 1.44 -11.32
CA ASP A 41 7.39 0.85 -10.48
C ASP A 41 7.07 0.86 -8.98
N PHE A 42 5.82 1.15 -8.61
CA PHE A 42 5.42 1.11 -7.20
C PHE A 42 5.54 -0.34 -6.68
N PRO A 43 6.05 -0.57 -5.45
CA PRO A 43 6.35 -1.91 -4.94
C PRO A 43 5.13 -2.85 -4.79
N VAL A 44 3.92 -2.30 -4.87
CA VAL A 44 2.68 -3.06 -4.96
C VAL A 44 1.86 -2.57 -6.14
N GLN A 45 0.93 -3.38 -6.61
CA GLN A 45 0.03 -3.01 -7.69
C GLN A 45 -0.71 -1.70 -7.37
N VAL A 46 -0.62 -0.74 -8.29
CA VAL A 46 -1.40 0.50 -8.26
C VAL A 46 -2.38 0.48 -9.43
N LEU A 47 -3.66 0.64 -9.14
CA LEU A 47 -4.72 0.79 -10.13
C LEU A 47 -4.96 2.28 -10.39
N ARG A 48 -4.90 2.68 -11.66
CA ARG A 48 -5.30 4.03 -12.06
C ARG A 48 -6.77 4.05 -12.47
N ILE A 49 -7.61 4.62 -11.60
CA ILE A 49 -9.06 4.73 -11.81
C ILE A 49 -9.38 6.20 -12.04
N GLY A 50 -9.60 6.55 -13.32
CA GLY A 50 -9.70 7.95 -13.76
C GLY A 50 -8.42 8.72 -13.43
N HIS A 51 -8.56 9.78 -12.62
CA HIS A 51 -7.44 10.63 -12.19
C HIS A 51 -6.77 10.16 -10.89
N SER A 52 -7.27 9.08 -10.26
CA SER A 52 -6.83 8.65 -8.94
C SER A 52 -6.01 7.37 -8.99
N TYR A 53 -4.96 7.32 -8.17
CA TYR A 53 -4.23 6.08 -7.87
C TYR A 53 -4.86 5.38 -6.66
N ARG A 54 -5.19 4.10 -6.83
CA ARG A 54 -5.75 3.22 -5.80
C ARG A 54 -4.86 2.01 -5.61
N VAL A 55 -4.70 1.59 -4.37
CA VAL A 55 -3.89 0.42 -4.00
C VAL A 55 -4.79 -0.58 -3.29
N PRO A 56 -4.92 -1.82 -3.77
CA PRO A 56 -5.65 -2.85 -3.05
C PRO A 56 -4.95 -3.16 -1.73
N VAL A 57 -5.70 -3.14 -0.62
CA VAL A 57 -5.14 -3.40 0.71
C VAL A 57 -4.57 -4.82 0.81
N LEU A 58 -5.18 -5.77 0.10
CA LEU A 58 -4.68 -7.14 0.00
C LEU A 58 -3.22 -7.19 -0.49
N ARG A 59 -2.87 -6.41 -1.53
CA ARG A 59 -1.50 -6.37 -2.08
C ARG A 59 -0.50 -5.76 -1.11
N LEU A 60 -0.94 -4.82 -0.27
CA LEU A 60 -0.11 -4.29 0.81
C LEU A 60 0.16 -5.36 1.87
N LEU A 61 -0.87 -6.11 2.28
CA LEU A 61 -0.74 -7.16 3.29
C LEU A 61 0.21 -8.28 2.83
N GLU A 62 0.14 -8.68 1.57
CA GLU A 62 1.08 -9.68 1.00
C GLU A 62 2.54 -9.24 1.10
N VAL A 63 2.84 -7.97 0.75
CA VAL A 63 4.22 -7.44 0.82
C VAL A 63 4.70 -7.26 2.26
N LEU A 64 3.79 -7.00 3.20
CA LEU A 64 4.12 -6.93 4.63
C LEU A 64 4.35 -8.32 5.25
N GLY A 65 4.20 -9.41 4.49
CA GLY A 65 4.30 -10.78 5.02
C GLY A 65 3.16 -11.15 5.95
N ALA A 66 2.02 -10.43 5.90
CA ALA A 66 0.84 -10.70 6.71
C ALA A 66 -0.03 -11.83 6.12
N ASP A 67 0.57 -12.73 5.35
CA ASP A 67 -0.07 -13.91 4.81
C ASP A 67 -0.38 -14.88 5.97
N GLY A 68 -1.67 -15.11 6.19
CA GLY A 68 -2.15 -15.97 7.26
C GLY A 68 -1.94 -17.46 7.02
N ASP A 69 -1.21 -17.86 5.97
CA ASP A 69 -1.01 -19.25 5.60
C ASP A 69 0.41 -19.46 4.99
N ARG A 70 1.44 -19.32 5.82
CA ARG A 70 2.67 -20.09 5.60
C ARG A 70 2.71 -21.21 6.63
N VAL A 71 2.12 -22.34 6.23
CA VAL A 71 2.46 -23.64 6.79
C VAL A 71 3.93 -23.93 6.53
N ASP A 72 4.72 -23.95 7.59
CA ASP A 72 5.81 -24.91 7.83
C ASP A 72 5.67 -25.40 9.28
#